data_AF-A0A960N1V4-F1
#
_entry.id   AF-A0A960N1V4-F1
#
_cell.length_a   1.000
_cell.length_b   1.000
_cell.length_c   1.000
_cell.angle_alpha   90.00
_cell.angle_beta   90.00
_cell.angle_gamma   90.00
#
_symmetry.space_group_name_H-M   'P 1'
#
loop_
_entity.id
_entity.type
_entity.pdbx_description
1 polymer ?
#
loop_
_entity_poly.entity_id
_entity_poly.type
_entity_poly.pdbx_seq_one_letter_code
_entity_poly.pdbx_strand_id
1 'polypeptide(L)' 'VDGKIYNASRDGVMFVIKAGREFEKLAENKLDSGVNATPAVALGRMFIRTETHLISLKNK' A
#
# COMPACT_ATOMS: atom_id res chain seq x y z
N VAL A 1 -5.06 4.53 6.44
CA VAL A 1 -5.09 3.56 7.57
C VAL A 1 -4.12 4.03 8.61
N ASP A 2 -4.53 4.17 9.88
CA ASP A 2 -3.69 4.62 11.00
C ASP A 2 -2.86 5.90 10.71
N GLY A 3 -3.52 6.94 10.19
CA GLY A 3 -2.85 8.20 9.85
C GLY A 3 -1.89 8.13 8.65
N LYS A 4 -1.92 7.04 7.87
CA LYS A 4 -1.10 6.85 6.67
C LYS A 4 -1.94 6.74 5.41
N ILE A 5 -1.43 7.32 4.33
CA ILE A 5 -1.89 7.17 2.95
C ILE A 5 -1.03 6.10 2.28
N TYR A 6 -1.68 5.14 1.65
CA TYR A 6 -1.03 4.07 0.90
C TYR A 6 -1.34 4.27 -0.58
N ASN A 7 -0.30 4.40 -1.40
CA ASN A 7 -0.44 4.61 -2.83
C ASN A 7 0.38 3.55 -3.57
N ALA A 8 -0.30 2.72 -4.35
CA ALA A 8 0.34 1.72 -5.18
C ALA A 8 0.51 2.27 -6.60
N SER A 9 1.70 2.09 -7.18
CA SER A 9 1.99 2.43 -8.57
C SER A 9 1.79 1.24 -9.49
N ARG A 10 1.62 1.53 -10.79
CA ARG A 10 1.55 0.50 -11.83
C ARG A 10 2.86 -0.26 -12.00
N ASP A 11 3.99 0.33 -11.58
CA ASP A 11 5.31 -0.31 -11.62
C ASP A 11 5.57 -1.19 -10.37
N GLY A 12 4.57 -1.39 -9.52
CA GLY A 12 4.68 -2.27 -8.36
C GLY A 12 5.37 -1.61 -7.16
N VAL A 13 5.28 -0.29 -7.02
CA VAL A 13 5.83 0.42 -5.86
C VAL A 13 4.70 0.85 -4.93
N MET A 14 4.77 0.46 -3.66
CA MET A 14 3.87 0.91 -2.60
C MET A 14 4.52 2.04 -1.80
N PHE A 15 4.01 3.25 -1.96
CA PHE A 15 4.37 4.42 -1.18
C PHE A 15 3.51 4.52 0.07
N VAL A 16 4.16 4.77 1.21
CA VAL A 16 3.49 5.07 2.48
C VAL A 16 3.79 6.52 2.83
N ILE A 17 2.75 7.33 2.94
CA ILE A 17 2.85 8.77 3.16
C ILE A 17 2.11 9.09 4.46
N LYS A 18 2.65 10.01 5.26
CA LYS A 18 1.96 10.51 6.46
C LYS A 18 0.76 11.35 6.02
N ALA A 19 -0.42 11.07 6.58
CA ALA A 19 -1.57 11.93 6.36
C ALA A 19 -1.36 13.26 7.12
N GLY A 20 -1.40 14.37 6.41
CA GLY A 20 -1.15 15.69 6.99
C GLY A 20 -1.13 16.80 5.95
N ARG A 21 -0.87 18.03 6.41
CA ARG A 21 -0.76 19.22 5.55
C ARG A 21 0.55 19.26 4.77
N GLU A 22 1.62 18.75 5.40
CA GLU A 22 2.94 18.68 4.81
C GLU A 22 3.17 17.29 4.23
N PHE A 23 3.78 17.24 3.05
CA PHE A 23 4.15 15.98 2.42
C PHE A 23 5.34 15.35 3.14
N GLU A 24 5.14 14.13 3.64
CA GLU A 24 6.18 13.34 4.30
C GLU A 24 6.09 11.87 3.84
N LYS A 25 7.06 11.40 3.03
CA LYS A 25 7.15 9.99 2.61
C LYS A 25 7.77 9.17 3.74
N LEU A 26 6.99 8.25 4.30
CA LEU A 26 7.39 7.39 5.41
C LEU A 26 8.12 6.13 4.96
N ALA A 27 7.68 5.55 3.84
CA ALA A 27 8.29 4.35 3.28
C ALA A 27 8.02 4.20 1.78
N GLU A 28 8.85 3.39 1.13
CA GLU A 28 8.73 2.96 -0.25
C GLU A 28 9.06 1.47 -0.31
N ASN A 29 8.12 0.66 -0.78
CA ASN A 29 8.27 -0.80 -0.83
C ASN A 29 8.06 -1.29 -2.25
N LYS A 30 9.02 -2.02 -2.80
CA LYS A 30 8.86 -2.69 -4.09
C LYS A 30 8.08 -3.99 -3.91
N LEU A 31 7.18 -4.24 -4.83
CA LEU A 31 6.39 -5.46 -4.98
C LEU A 31 6.86 -6.19 -6.23
N ASP A 32 6.59 -7.49 -6.29
CA ASP A 32 7.08 -8.37 -7.37
C ASP A 32 6.41 -8.14 -8.73
N SER A 33 5.30 -7.38 -8.76
CA SER A 33 4.61 -6.98 -9.99
C SER A 33 3.77 -5.73 -9.79
N GLY A 34 3.26 -5.18 -10.89
CA GLY A 34 2.42 -3.99 -10.92
C GLY A 34 1.16 -4.07 -10.08
N VAL A 35 0.62 -2.91 -9.70
CA VAL A 35 -0.66 -2.80 -8.99
C VAL A 35 -1.59 -1.87 -9.75
N ASN A 36 -2.67 -2.45 -10.28
CA ASN A 36 -3.76 -1.72 -10.94
C ASN A 36 -5.03 -1.63 -10.08
N ALA A 37 -5.08 -2.38 -8.98
CA ALA A 37 -6.23 -2.42 -8.07
C ALA A 37 -6.01 -1.51 -6.85
N THR A 38 -7.11 -0.96 -6.31
CA THR A 38 -7.08 -0.23 -5.03
C THR A 38 -6.83 -1.21 -3.87
N PRO A 39 -5.88 -0.94 -2.96
CA PRO A 39 -5.73 -1.72 -1.73
C PRO A 39 -7.03 -1.74 -0.91
N ALA A 40 -7.40 -2.91 -0.40
CA ALA A 40 -8.62 -3.09 0.39
C ALA A 40 -8.29 -3.33 1.86
N VAL A 41 -9.09 -2.78 2.77
CA VAL A 41 -8.90 -2.96 4.22
C VAL A 41 -10.10 -3.70 4.78
N ALA A 42 -9.87 -4.86 5.38
CA ALA A 42 -10.90 -5.69 5.98
C ALA A 42 -10.28 -6.60 7.04
N LEU A 43 -11.06 -6.97 8.07
CA LEU A 43 -10.66 -7.98 9.07
C LEU A 43 -9.30 -7.67 9.75
N GLY A 44 -9.03 -6.39 10.02
CA GLY A 44 -7.77 -5.93 10.62
C GLY A 44 -6.54 -6.13 9.74
N ARG A 45 -6.73 -6.27 8.42
CA ARG A 45 -5.68 -6.50 7.42
C ARG A 45 -5.84 -5.58 6.23
N MET A 46 -4.74 -5.36 5.52
CA MET A 46 -4.72 -4.74 4.21
C MET A 46 -4.42 -5.80 3.15
N PHE A 47 -5.23 -5.84 2.11
CA PHE A 47 -5.08 -6.72 0.96
C PHE A 47 -4.64 -5.90 -0.24
N ILE A 48 -3.56 -6.33 -0.89
CA ILE A 48 -3.01 -5.70 -2.10
C ILE A 48 -3.05 -6.75 -3.20
N ARG A 49 -3.80 -6.48 -4.26
CA ARG A 49 -3.77 -7.32 -5.47
C ARG A 49 -2.77 -6.76 -6.45
N THR A 50 -1.66 -7.47 -6.62
CA THR A 50 -0.72 -7.24 -7.72
C THR A 50 -1.26 -7.93 -8.98
N GLU A 51 -0.55 -7.82 -10.09
CA GLU A 51 -0.91 -8.52 -11.33
C GLU A 51 -0.88 -10.05 -11.17
N THR A 52 0.00 -10.56 -10.31
CA THR A 52 0.24 -12.00 -10.18
C THR A 52 -0.20 -12.60 -8.84
N HIS A 53 -0.37 -11.79 -7.79
CA HIS A 53 -0.59 -12.27 -6.43
C HIS A 53 -1.60 -11.42 -5.65
N LEU A 54 -2.19 -12.03 -4.62
CA LEU A 54 -2.90 -11.33 -3.55
C LEU A 54 -2.06 -11.38 -2.28
N ILE A 55 -1.62 -10.21 -1.79
CA ILE A 55 -0.79 -10.05 -0.61
C ILE A 55 -1.66 -9.60 0.56
N SER A 56 -1.52 -10.25 1.72
CA SER A 56 -2.19 -9.87 2.96
C SER A 56 -1.17 -9.30 3.95
N LEU A 57 -1.30 -8.00 4.25
CA LEU A 57 -0.49 -7.31 5.25
C LEU A 57 -1.27 -7.18 6.56
N LYS A 58 -0.60 -7.45 7.68
CA LYS A 58 -1.10 -7.21 9.03
C LYS A 58 -0.07 -6.41 9.79
N ASN A 59 -0.52 -5.41 10.56
CA ASN A 59 0.36 -4.73 11.50
C ASN A 59 0.78 -5.72 12.61
N LYS A 60 2.02 -5.64 13.09
CA LYS A 60 2.46 -6.46 14.23
C LYS A 60 1.74 -6.03 15.50
#